data_AF-A0A0M9EA87-F1
#
_entry.id   AF-A0A0M9EA87-F1
#
_cell.length_a   1.000
_cell.length_b   1.000
_cell.length_c   1.000
_cell.angle_alpha   90.00
_cell.angle_beta   90.00
_cell.angle_gamma   90.00
#
_symmetry.space_group_name_H-M   'P 1'
#
loop_
_entity.id
_entity.type
_entity.pdbx_description
1 polymer ?
#
loop_
_entity_poly.entity_id
_entity_poly.type
_entity_poly.pdbx_seq_one_letter_code
_entity_poly.pdbx_strand_id
1 'polypeptide(L)'
;MVRIESKQNKQNYELFKTLRSHYEKLSYSEQSIVLLISMVHLPISHSILLRCLVKLDVKTPKGTRFQIHTIKPVLKKLMDLDLIENADYPGASKAFSDYALLLATESNRLEDVANAIESMEKGGNILTNKSTHKTAITLRNIRLAYFRKKYDTFEELFFEAKQPLNQDISISHYLTPFINNISQKPFKGEVPYRIKLFCINKSLLNAIITLEPCETDFETLRTLCNKSKSSDLEDNTILALQYLYRARFVEAKALLSNTNNHSQLLLH
;
A
#
# COMPACT_ATOMS: atom_id res chain seq x y z
N MET A 1 -24.15 9.04 -13.00
CA MET A 1 -23.41 8.17 -13.95
C MET A 1 -22.67 7.11 -13.16
N VAL A 2 -23.11 5.84 -13.20
CA VAL A 2 -22.58 4.71 -12.38
C VAL A 2 -21.74 3.71 -13.23
N ARG A 3 -21.45 4.03 -14.50
CA ARG A 3 -20.94 3.04 -15.47
C ARG A 3 -19.42 2.97 -15.63
N ILE A 4 -18.65 4.01 -15.30
CA ILE A 4 -17.20 4.04 -15.55
C ILE A 4 -16.43 3.29 -14.44
N GLU A 5 -16.75 3.53 -13.17
CA GLU A 5 -16.21 2.77 -12.02
C GLU A 5 -16.50 1.26 -12.12
N SER A 6 -17.62 0.87 -12.76
CA SER A 6 -18.02 -0.53 -12.87
C SER A 6 -17.18 -1.35 -13.85
N LYS A 7 -16.57 -0.72 -14.87
CA LYS A 7 -15.77 -1.42 -15.89
C LYS A 7 -14.33 -1.62 -15.42
N GLN A 8 -13.72 -0.60 -14.85
CA GLN A 8 -12.35 -0.66 -14.35
C GLN A 8 -12.23 -1.60 -13.15
N ASN A 9 -13.21 -1.59 -12.24
CA ASN A 9 -13.28 -2.56 -11.14
C ASN A 9 -13.48 -4.00 -11.62
N LYS A 10 -14.25 -4.23 -12.71
CA LYS A 10 -14.41 -5.56 -13.30
C LYS A 10 -13.13 -6.05 -13.98
N GLN A 11 -12.44 -5.18 -14.72
CA GLN A 11 -11.17 -5.52 -15.37
C GLN A 11 -10.08 -5.85 -14.34
N ASN A 12 -9.98 -5.07 -13.26
CA ASN A 12 -9.05 -5.35 -12.15
C ASN A 12 -9.38 -6.68 -11.47
N TYR A 13 -10.66 -7.00 -11.29
CA TYR A 13 -11.08 -8.25 -10.67
C TYR A 13 -10.72 -9.50 -11.50
N GLU A 14 -10.92 -9.46 -12.83
CA GLU A 14 -10.52 -10.56 -13.72
C GLU A 14 -9.00 -10.69 -13.83
N LEU A 15 -8.27 -9.57 -13.79
CA LEU A 15 -6.80 -9.58 -13.68
C LEU A 15 -6.35 -10.27 -12.38
N PHE A 16 -6.92 -9.91 -11.23
CA PHE A 16 -6.58 -10.53 -9.94
C PHE A 16 -6.89 -12.02 -9.91
N LYS A 17 -8.00 -12.46 -10.50
CA LYS A 17 -8.31 -13.90 -10.64
C LYS A 17 -7.25 -14.63 -11.45
N THR A 18 -6.82 -14.03 -12.57
CA THR A 18 -5.81 -14.62 -13.45
C THR A 18 -4.48 -14.74 -12.71
N LEU A 19 -4.02 -13.66 -12.08
CA LEU A 19 -2.77 -13.65 -11.31
C LEU A 19 -2.81 -14.61 -10.12
N ARG A 20 -3.96 -14.70 -9.42
CA ARG A 20 -4.18 -15.71 -8.38
C ARG A 20 -4.04 -17.11 -8.92
N SER A 21 -4.68 -17.42 -10.05
CA SER A 21 -4.60 -18.75 -10.67
C SER A 21 -3.16 -19.09 -11.07
N HIS A 22 -2.39 -18.13 -11.60
CA HIS A 22 -0.97 -18.31 -11.87
C HIS A 22 -0.20 -18.63 -10.59
N TYR A 23 -0.42 -17.86 -9.53
CA TYR A 23 0.24 -18.04 -8.23
C TYR A 23 -0.10 -19.38 -7.55
N GLU A 24 -1.36 -19.79 -7.55
CA GLU A 24 -1.80 -21.04 -6.92
C GLU A 24 -1.25 -22.29 -7.62
N LYS A 25 -0.94 -22.20 -8.93
CA LYS A 25 -0.30 -23.29 -9.70
C LYS A 25 1.22 -23.39 -9.48
N LEU A 26 1.83 -22.41 -8.83
CA LEU A 26 3.26 -22.43 -8.51
C LEU A 26 3.56 -23.47 -7.42
N SER A 27 4.77 -24.02 -7.47
CA SER A 27 5.31 -24.81 -6.36
C SER A 27 5.49 -23.95 -5.11
N TYR A 28 5.56 -24.59 -3.93
CA TYR A 28 5.81 -23.89 -2.66
C TYR A 28 7.04 -22.97 -2.72
N SER A 29 8.13 -23.45 -3.34
CA SER A 29 9.37 -22.69 -3.47
C SER A 29 9.21 -21.45 -4.36
N GLU A 30 8.48 -21.57 -5.46
CA GLU A 30 8.16 -20.44 -6.35
C GLU A 30 7.26 -19.42 -5.67
N GLN A 31 6.24 -19.88 -4.94
CA GLN A 31 5.38 -19.01 -4.14
C GLN A 31 6.18 -18.24 -3.07
N SER A 32 7.12 -18.91 -2.39
CA SER A 32 8.00 -18.27 -1.40
C SER A 32 8.84 -17.15 -2.01
N ILE A 33 9.34 -17.34 -3.24
CA ILE A 33 10.11 -16.31 -3.97
C ILE A 33 9.23 -15.08 -4.25
N VAL A 34 8.01 -15.30 -4.77
CA VAL A 34 7.05 -14.20 -5.02
C VAL A 34 6.71 -13.45 -3.74
N LEU A 35 6.50 -14.16 -2.62
CA LEU A 35 6.18 -13.53 -1.34
C LEU A 35 7.35 -12.71 -0.78
N LEU A 36 8.58 -13.22 -0.85
CA LEU A 36 9.76 -12.48 -0.42
C LEU A 36 9.93 -11.18 -1.21
N ILE A 37 9.83 -11.24 -2.54
CA ILE A 37 9.93 -10.07 -3.42
C ILE A 37 8.78 -9.10 -3.14
N SER A 38 7.55 -9.62 -3.01
CA SER A 38 6.36 -8.81 -2.73
C SER A 38 6.44 -8.11 -1.38
N MET A 39 7.04 -8.74 -0.36
CA MET A 39 7.20 -8.17 0.98
C MET A 39 8.23 -7.03 1.00
N VAL A 40 9.34 -7.17 0.28
CA VAL A 40 10.34 -6.09 0.15
C VAL A 40 9.81 -4.91 -0.67
N HIS A 41 8.93 -5.19 -1.64
CA HIS A 41 8.28 -4.24 -2.56
C HIS A 41 9.22 -3.55 -3.56
N LEU A 42 10.43 -3.21 -3.11
CA LEU A 42 11.50 -2.66 -3.93
C LEU A 42 12.42 -3.77 -4.47
N PRO A 43 13.22 -3.49 -5.52
CA PRO A 43 14.14 -4.47 -6.08
C PRO A 43 15.11 -5.04 -5.04
N ILE A 44 15.09 -6.37 -4.88
CA ILE A 44 15.95 -7.12 -3.97
C ILE A 44 17.13 -7.72 -4.73
N SER A 45 18.32 -7.70 -4.13
CA SER A 45 19.49 -8.38 -4.73
C SER A 45 19.35 -9.91 -4.67
N HIS A 46 19.86 -10.63 -5.68
CA HIS A 46 19.80 -12.09 -5.68
C HIS A 46 20.48 -12.73 -4.47
N SER A 47 21.57 -12.14 -3.97
CA SER A 47 22.30 -12.67 -2.81
C SER A 47 21.43 -12.66 -1.56
N ILE A 48 20.69 -11.58 -1.30
CA ILE A 48 19.77 -11.48 -0.18
C ILE A 48 18.57 -12.39 -0.39
N LEU A 49 17.99 -12.41 -1.59
CA LEU A 49 16.89 -13.32 -1.91
C LEU A 49 17.25 -14.78 -1.60
N LEU A 50 18.44 -15.22 -2.03
CA LEU A 50 18.96 -16.57 -1.74
C LEU A 50 19.14 -16.81 -0.24
N ARG A 51 19.65 -15.84 0.52
CA ARG A 51 19.80 -15.95 1.98
C ARG A 51 18.44 -16.06 2.68
N CYS A 52 17.45 -15.30 2.24
CA CYS A 52 16.08 -15.41 2.75
C CYS A 52 15.49 -16.81 2.49
N LEU A 53 15.70 -17.37 1.29
CA LEU A 53 15.25 -18.73 0.97
C LEU A 53 15.93 -19.78 1.86
N VAL A 54 17.23 -19.63 2.15
CA VAL A 54 17.95 -20.49 3.10
C VAL A 54 17.35 -20.39 4.50
N LYS A 55 17.00 -19.17 4.95
CA LYS A 55 16.39 -18.94 6.27
C LYS A 55 14.99 -19.58 6.39
N LEU A 56 14.25 -19.64 5.29
CA LEU A 56 12.93 -20.29 5.20
C LEU A 56 13.00 -21.81 4.95
N ASP A 57 14.21 -22.40 4.90
CA ASP A 57 14.47 -23.78 4.45
C ASP A 57 13.82 -24.13 3.09
N VAL A 58 13.72 -23.14 2.19
CA VAL A 58 13.15 -23.32 0.86
C VAL A 58 14.20 -23.89 -0.09
N LYS A 59 13.91 -25.08 -0.62
CA LYS A 59 14.80 -25.85 -1.50
C LYS A 59 14.29 -25.91 -2.93
N THR A 60 15.18 -26.21 -3.87
CA THR A 60 14.82 -26.51 -5.25
C THR A 60 13.95 -27.78 -5.32
N PRO A 61 13.28 -28.06 -6.45
CA PRO A 61 12.55 -29.32 -6.63
C PRO A 61 13.42 -30.59 -6.44
N LYS A 62 14.74 -30.46 -6.58
CA LYS A 62 15.71 -31.54 -6.35
C LYS A 62 16.16 -31.65 -4.88
N GLY A 63 15.59 -30.86 -3.97
CA GLY A 63 15.94 -30.85 -2.55
C GLY A 63 17.26 -30.12 -2.22
N THR A 64 17.86 -29.42 -3.18
CA THR A 64 19.12 -28.66 -2.96
C THR A 64 18.85 -27.19 -2.67
N ARG A 65 19.83 -26.46 -2.13
CA ARG A 65 19.73 -25.00 -1.97
C ARG A 65 19.69 -24.30 -3.33
N PHE A 66 18.94 -23.21 -3.41
CA PHE A 66 18.96 -22.34 -4.58
C PHE A 66 20.35 -21.70 -4.77
N GLN A 67 20.74 -21.54 -6.02
CA GLN A 67 21.95 -20.86 -6.48
C GLN A 67 21.59 -19.92 -7.61
N ILE A 68 22.49 -19.02 -8.00
CA ILE A 68 22.22 -18.01 -9.04
C ILE A 68 21.73 -18.65 -10.35
N HIS A 69 22.36 -19.76 -10.79
CA HIS A 69 21.97 -20.42 -12.03
C HIS A 69 20.64 -21.18 -11.93
N THR A 70 20.20 -21.58 -10.73
CA THR A 70 18.91 -22.26 -10.53
C THR A 70 17.77 -21.30 -10.26
N ILE A 71 18.04 -20.13 -9.68
CA ILE A 71 17.00 -19.13 -9.38
C ILE A 71 16.65 -18.27 -10.61
N LYS A 72 17.61 -17.99 -11.50
CA LYS A 72 17.36 -17.17 -12.71
C LYS A 72 16.23 -17.70 -13.61
N PRO A 73 16.18 -19.01 -13.96
CA PRO A 73 15.07 -19.55 -14.75
C PRO A 73 13.73 -19.43 -14.05
N VAL A 74 13.71 -19.59 -12.72
CA VAL A 74 12.49 -19.44 -11.90
C VAL A 74 12.01 -17.98 -11.93
N LEU A 75 12.91 -17.02 -11.72
CA LEU A 75 12.57 -15.60 -11.77
C LEU A 75 12.04 -15.19 -13.14
N LYS A 76 12.65 -15.69 -14.22
CA LYS A 76 12.15 -15.45 -15.59
C LYS A 76 10.72 -15.97 -15.76
N LYS A 77 10.45 -17.22 -15.34
CA LYS A 77 9.09 -17.78 -15.36
C LYS A 77 8.10 -16.93 -14.56
N LEU A 78 8.48 -16.45 -13.37
CA LEU A 78 7.61 -15.62 -12.53
C LEU A 78 7.32 -14.25 -13.16
N MET A 79 8.30 -13.69 -13.87
CA MET A 79 8.16 -12.45 -14.64
C MET A 79 7.22 -12.65 -15.83
N ASP A 80 7.36 -13.76 -16.57
CA ASP A 80 6.49 -14.11 -17.71
C ASP A 80 5.02 -14.37 -17.28
N LEU A 81 4.78 -14.60 -15.98
CA LEU A 81 3.45 -14.78 -15.39
C LEU A 81 2.88 -13.49 -14.74
N ASP A 82 3.57 -12.36 -14.88
CA ASP A 82 3.25 -11.05 -14.29
C ASP A 82 3.21 -11.03 -12.74
N LEU A 83 3.85 -12.00 -12.10
CA LEU A 83 3.90 -12.12 -10.63
C LEU A 83 5.05 -11.32 -10.02
N ILE A 84 6.07 -10.99 -10.82
CA ILE A 84 7.18 -10.07 -10.48
C ILE A 84 7.47 -9.15 -11.69
N GLU A 85 8.13 -8.01 -11.47
CA GLU A 85 8.38 -7.01 -12.52
C GLU A 85 9.67 -7.26 -13.32
N ASN A 86 10.68 -7.88 -12.71
CA ASN A 86 11.99 -8.06 -13.34
C ASN A 86 12.70 -9.31 -12.79
N ALA A 87 13.44 -10.06 -13.62
CA ALA A 87 14.19 -11.24 -13.21
C ALA A 87 15.67 -10.98 -12.84
N ASP A 88 16.29 -9.97 -13.44
CA ASP A 88 17.69 -9.58 -13.20
C ASP A 88 17.85 -8.71 -11.96
N TYR A 89 16.84 -7.89 -11.66
CA TYR A 89 16.71 -7.16 -10.40
C TYR A 89 15.33 -7.44 -9.81
N PRO A 90 15.15 -8.59 -9.13
CA PRO A 90 13.85 -9.07 -8.65
C PRO A 90 13.01 -7.98 -7.98
N GLY A 91 12.00 -7.49 -8.68
CA GLY A 91 11.12 -6.41 -8.26
C GLY A 91 9.67 -6.87 -8.11
N ALA A 92 8.93 -6.28 -7.18
CA ALA A 92 7.56 -6.69 -6.93
C ALA A 92 6.62 -6.25 -8.05
N SER A 93 5.69 -7.12 -8.45
CA SER A 93 4.64 -6.73 -9.41
C SER A 93 3.76 -5.63 -8.82
N LYS A 94 3.61 -4.53 -9.56
CA LYS A 94 2.73 -3.40 -9.16
C LYS A 94 1.27 -3.83 -9.04
N ALA A 95 0.85 -4.77 -9.88
CA ALA A 95 -0.51 -5.30 -9.87
C ALA A 95 -0.69 -6.37 -8.78
N PHE A 96 0.30 -7.24 -8.54
CA PHE A 96 0.07 -8.44 -7.72
C PHE A 96 0.60 -8.35 -6.28
N SER A 97 1.60 -7.51 -5.99
CA SER A 97 2.37 -7.61 -4.75
C SER A 97 1.56 -7.47 -3.47
N ASP A 98 0.60 -6.54 -3.41
CA ASP A 98 -0.29 -6.39 -2.26
C ASP A 98 -1.26 -7.56 -2.14
N TYR A 99 -1.70 -8.10 -3.28
CA TYR A 99 -2.58 -9.25 -3.30
C TYR A 99 -1.86 -10.53 -2.88
N ALA A 100 -0.59 -10.68 -3.25
CA ALA A 100 0.27 -11.77 -2.77
C ALA A 100 0.40 -11.76 -1.24
N LEU A 101 0.52 -10.57 -0.62
CA LEU A 101 0.54 -10.44 0.83
C LEU A 101 -0.81 -10.78 1.47
N LEU A 102 -1.93 -10.42 0.84
CA LEU A 102 -3.26 -10.85 1.30
C LEU A 102 -3.36 -12.38 1.29
N LEU A 103 -2.93 -13.04 0.20
CA LEU A 103 -2.91 -14.50 0.11
C LEU A 103 -2.00 -15.12 1.18
N ALA A 104 -0.84 -14.51 1.46
CA ALA A 104 0.05 -14.97 2.52
C ALA A 104 -0.59 -14.88 3.91
N THR A 105 -1.39 -13.84 4.17
CA THR A 105 -2.20 -13.72 5.39
C THR A 105 -3.25 -14.83 5.46
N GLU A 106 -3.98 -15.08 4.37
CA GLU A 106 -5.00 -16.14 4.29
C GLU A 106 -4.40 -17.55 4.49
N SER A 107 -3.16 -17.76 4.04
CA SER A 107 -2.45 -19.04 4.17
C SER A 107 -1.57 -19.16 5.42
N ASN A 108 -1.61 -18.20 6.36
CA ASN A 108 -0.74 -18.15 7.55
C ASN A 108 0.79 -18.20 7.26
N ARG A 109 1.23 -17.64 6.13
CA ARG A 109 2.66 -17.60 5.72
C ARG A 109 3.29 -16.22 5.87
N LEU A 110 2.50 -15.20 6.19
CA LEU A 110 2.95 -13.81 6.27
C LEU A 110 4.10 -13.64 7.27
N GLU A 111 3.97 -14.22 8.46
CA GLU A 111 4.95 -14.06 9.54
C GLU A 111 6.27 -14.77 9.24
N ASP A 112 6.24 -15.97 8.65
CA ASP A 112 7.46 -16.69 8.26
C ASP A 112 8.31 -15.86 7.30
N VAL A 113 7.65 -15.31 6.27
CA VAL A 113 8.29 -14.47 5.25
C VAL A 113 8.79 -13.16 5.85
N ALA A 114 7.99 -12.51 6.69
CA ALA A 114 8.38 -11.27 7.38
C ALA A 114 9.61 -11.49 8.26
N ASN A 115 9.60 -12.54 9.08
CA ASN A 115 10.69 -12.90 9.99
C ASN A 115 11.99 -13.23 9.25
N ALA A 116 11.91 -13.90 8.10
CA ALA A 116 13.08 -14.19 7.28
C ALA A 116 13.76 -12.90 6.79
N ILE A 117 12.97 -11.93 6.34
CA ILE A 117 13.46 -10.63 5.87
C ILE A 117 14.01 -9.79 7.03
N GLU A 118 13.25 -9.64 8.11
CA GLU A 118 13.68 -8.88 9.30
C GLU A 118 14.95 -9.46 9.92
N SER A 119 15.13 -10.79 9.89
CA SER A 119 16.36 -11.45 10.35
C SER A 119 17.57 -11.06 9.51
N MET A 120 17.42 -10.85 8.20
CA MET A 120 18.54 -10.38 7.36
C MET A 120 18.94 -8.96 7.74
N GLU A 121 17.98 -8.08 7.97
CA GLU A 121 18.21 -6.68 8.35
C GLU A 121 18.85 -6.55 9.73
N LYS A 122 18.35 -7.30 10.73
CA LYS A 122 18.97 -7.38 12.06
C LYS A 122 20.42 -7.86 12.00
N GLY A 123 20.76 -8.68 11.00
CA GLY A 123 22.13 -9.10 10.69
C GLY A 123 22.96 -8.06 9.92
N GLY A 124 22.47 -6.83 9.74
CA GLY A 124 23.17 -5.74 9.05
C GLY A 124 23.13 -5.81 7.52
N ASN A 125 22.30 -6.68 6.94
CA ASN A 125 22.22 -6.82 5.50
C ASN A 125 21.32 -5.75 4.88
N ILE A 126 21.81 -5.12 3.80
CA ILE A 126 21.04 -4.20 2.97
C ILE A 126 20.25 -5.02 1.95
N LEU A 127 18.91 -4.98 2.01
CA LEU A 127 18.06 -5.80 1.14
C LEU A 127 18.03 -5.32 -0.32
N THR A 128 18.05 -4.00 -0.49
CA THR A 128 17.95 -3.30 -1.78
C THR A 128 19.24 -2.52 -2.04
N ASN A 129 19.20 -1.37 -2.70
CA ASN A 129 20.35 -0.46 -2.72
C ASN A 129 20.40 0.40 -1.42
N LYS A 130 21.57 0.94 -1.08
CA LYS A 130 21.77 1.72 0.16
C LYS A 130 20.80 2.91 0.27
N SER A 131 20.54 3.61 -0.83
CA SER A 131 19.64 4.76 -0.86
C SER A 131 18.17 4.40 -0.59
N THR A 132 17.70 3.23 -1.03
CA THR A 132 16.29 2.84 -0.94
C THR A 132 16.00 1.87 0.20
N HIS A 133 17.03 1.45 0.95
CA HIS A 133 16.87 0.43 1.98
C HIS A 133 15.96 0.89 3.13
N LYS A 134 16.15 2.13 3.61
CA LYS A 134 15.27 2.73 4.63
C LYS A 134 13.82 2.78 4.16
N THR A 135 13.62 3.17 2.89
CA THR A 135 12.30 3.20 2.24
C THR A 135 11.67 1.82 2.13
N ALA A 136 12.44 0.78 1.80
CA ALA A 136 11.96 -0.60 1.80
C ALA A 136 11.49 -1.06 3.20
N ILE A 137 12.26 -0.72 4.24
CA ILE A 137 11.89 -1.02 5.64
C ILE A 137 10.58 -0.33 6.01
N THR A 138 10.49 0.99 5.78
CA THR A 138 9.30 1.77 6.13
C THR A 138 8.06 1.26 5.39
N LEU A 139 8.15 1.04 4.08
CA LEU A 139 7.04 0.51 3.29
C LEU A 139 6.60 -0.89 3.76
N ARG A 140 7.55 -1.78 4.04
CA ARG A 140 7.24 -3.11 4.57
C ARG A 140 6.53 -3.02 5.91
N ASN A 141 7.02 -2.19 6.84
CA ASN A 141 6.43 -2.05 8.17
C ASN A 141 4.99 -1.52 8.10
N ILE A 142 4.74 -0.52 7.24
CA ILE A 142 3.40 0.01 6.98
C ILE A 142 2.48 -1.09 6.43
N ARG A 143 2.92 -1.82 5.41
CA ARG A 143 2.12 -2.90 4.78
C ARG A 143 1.86 -4.04 5.77
N LEU A 144 2.86 -4.45 6.53
CA LEU A 144 2.72 -5.46 7.58
C LEU A 144 1.75 -5.04 8.67
N ALA A 145 1.78 -3.77 9.11
CA ALA A 145 0.83 -3.28 10.11
C ALA A 145 -0.61 -3.43 9.61
N TYR A 146 -0.88 -3.09 8.34
CA TYR A 146 -2.18 -3.31 7.72
C TYR A 146 -2.56 -4.81 7.66
N PHE A 147 -1.70 -5.67 7.10
CA PHE A 147 -2.03 -7.10 6.93
C PHE A 147 -2.13 -7.87 8.26
N ARG A 148 -1.43 -7.42 9.30
CA ARG A 148 -1.56 -7.91 10.69
C ARG A 148 -2.78 -7.34 11.41
N LYS A 149 -3.55 -6.45 10.77
CA LYS A 149 -4.71 -5.74 11.35
C LYS A 149 -4.34 -4.88 12.58
N LYS A 150 -3.10 -4.39 12.64
CA LYS A 150 -2.63 -3.43 13.66
C LYS A 150 -2.89 -2.01 13.15
N TYR A 151 -4.17 -1.63 13.13
CA TYR A 151 -4.61 -0.40 12.46
C TYR A 151 -4.08 0.89 13.10
N ASP A 152 -3.92 0.93 14.42
CA ASP A 152 -3.33 2.09 15.11
C ASP A 152 -1.88 2.29 14.67
N THR A 153 -1.07 1.22 14.70
CA THR A 153 0.32 1.25 14.21
C THR A 153 0.40 1.57 12.72
N PHE A 154 -0.54 1.06 11.92
CA PHE A 154 -0.62 1.39 10.49
C PHE A 154 -0.85 2.89 10.27
N GLU A 155 -1.75 3.49 11.05
CA GLU A 155 -2.04 4.92 11.02
C GLU A 155 -0.84 5.77 11.46
N GLU A 156 -0.21 5.43 12.58
CA GLU A 156 1.00 6.10 13.09
C GLU A 156 2.11 6.11 12.04
N LEU A 157 2.46 4.94 11.49
CA LEU A 157 3.53 4.80 10.51
C LEU A 157 3.19 5.52 9.18
N PHE A 158 1.91 5.54 8.79
CA PHE A 158 1.47 6.27 7.60
C PHE A 158 1.71 7.78 7.75
N PHE A 159 1.31 8.36 8.88
CA PHE A 159 1.49 9.80 9.11
C PHE A 159 2.95 10.18 9.32
N GLU A 160 3.74 9.35 10.01
CA GLU A 160 5.19 9.54 10.14
C GLU A 160 5.86 9.61 8.76
N ALA A 161 5.49 8.70 7.86
CA ALA A 161 6.00 8.65 6.48
C ALA A 161 5.54 9.82 5.58
N LYS A 162 4.55 10.61 6.02
CA LYS A 162 4.04 11.79 5.29
C LYS A 162 4.51 13.12 5.86
N GLN A 163 5.18 13.13 7.03
CA GLN A 163 5.67 14.36 7.64
C GLN A 163 6.67 15.09 6.71
N PRO A 164 6.57 16.42 6.52
CA PRO A 164 7.43 17.19 5.63
C PRO A 164 8.94 16.98 5.83
N LEU A 165 9.37 16.83 7.09
CA LEU A 165 10.77 16.57 7.45
C LEU A 165 11.26 15.15 7.07
N ASN A 166 10.32 14.22 6.91
CA ASN A 166 10.56 12.82 6.57
C ASN A 166 10.06 12.47 5.16
N GLN A 167 9.67 13.46 4.35
CA GLN A 167 9.19 13.25 2.97
C GLN A 167 10.35 12.80 2.08
N ASP A 168 10.71 11.53 2.18
CA ASP A 168 11.32 10.84 1.07
C ASP A 168 10.23 10.70 -0.01
N ILE A 169 10.37 11.52 -1.07
CA ILE A 169 9.45 11.55 -2.23
C ILE A 169 9.19 10.11 -2.73
N SER A 170 10.21 9.24 -2.61
CA SER A 170 10.15 7.82 -2.93
C SER A 170 9.04 7.08 -2.17
N ILE A 171 8.92 7.25 -0.85
CA ILE A 171 7.91 6.54 -0.05
C ILE A 171 6.49 6.92 -0.51
N SER A 172 6.28 8.20 -0.82
CA SER A 172 4.97 8.69 -1.23
C SER A 172 4.46 8.04 -2.53
N HIS A 173 5.38 7.73 -3.45
CA HIS A 173 5.11 7.09 -4.74
C HIS A 173 4.54 5.68 -4.57
N TYR A 174 4.98 4.93 -3.56
CA TYR A 174 4.52 3.57 -3.30
C TYR A 174 3.30 3.50 -2.38
N LEU A 175 3.18 4.44 -1.43
CA LEU A 175 2.06 4.44 -0.47
C LEU A 175 0.71 4.73 -1.14
N THR A 176 0.65 5.68 -2.08
CA THR A 176 -0.64 6.03 -2.71
C THR A 176 -1.26 4.84 -3.47
N PRO A 177 -0.53 4.12 -4.35
CA PRO A 177 -1.02 2.88 -4.96
C PRO A 177 -1.45 1.84 -3.93
N PHE A 178 -0.67 1.64 -2.86
CA PHE A 178 -1.01 0.70 -1.81
C PHE A 178 -2.36 1.02 -1.15
N ILE A 179 -2.58 2.28 -0.74
CA ILE A 179 -3.86 2.71 -0.14
C ILE A 179 -5.03 2.52 -1.11
N ASN A 180 -4.83 2.86 -2.39
CA ASN A 180 -5.85 2.66 -3.42
C ASN A 180 -6.21 1.18 -3.58
N ASN A 181 -5.21 0.29 -3.62
CA ASN A 181 -5.40 -1.15 -3.75
C ASN A 181 -6.21 -1.71 -2.58
N ILE A 182 -5.79 -1.41 -1.34
CA ILE A 182 -6.44 -1.95 -0.14
C ILE A 182 -7.84 -1.38 0.12
N SER A 183 -8.17 -0.25 -0.50
CA SER A 183 -9.51 0.37 -0.45
C SER A 183 -10.49 -0.26 -1.44
N GLN A 184 -10.03 -1.16 -2.33
CA GLN A 184 -10.83 -1.82 -3.36
C GLN A 184 -10.93 -3.33 -3.12
N LYS A 185 -11.90 -3.98 -3.77
CA LYS A 185 -11.95 -5.45 -3.81
C LYS A 185 -10.69 -5.99 -4.51
N PRO A 186 -10.13 -7.14 -4.09
CA PRO A 186 -10.69 -8.15 -3.17
C PRO A 186 -10.34 -7.94 -1.69
N PHE A 187 -9.66 -6.85 -1.33
CA PHE A 187 -9.27 -6.60 0.04
C PHE A 187 -10.52 -6.40 0.91
N LYS A 188 -10.60 -7.16 2.01
CA LYS A 188 -11.71 -7.10 2.99
C LYS A 188 -11.37 -6.19 4.19
N GLY A 189 -10.23 -5.51 4.15
CA GLY A 189 -9.75 -4.69 5.26
C GLY A 189 -10.33 -3.29 5.20
N GLU A 190 -10.48 -2.67 6.37
CA GLU A 190 -10.89 -1.29 6.48
C GLU A 190 -9.64 -0.41 6.60
N VAL A 191 -9.55 0.62 5.76
CA VAL A 191 -8.56 1.68 5.97
C VAL A 191 -9.03 2.55 7.15
N PRO A 192 -8.14 2.89 8.10
CA PRO A 192 -8.44 3.79 9.21
C PRO A 192 -9.08 5.10 8.76
N TYR A 193 -9.95 5.65 9.60
CA TYR A 193 -10.73 6.84 9.27
C TYR A 193 -9.84 8.04 8.89
N ARG A 194 -8.78 8.31 9.66
CA ARG A 194 -7.93 9.48 9.43
C ARG A 194 -7.12 9.33 8.14
N ILE A 195 -6.68 8.11 7.80
CA ILE A 195 -6.04 7.85 6.49
C ILE A 195 -7.04 8.10 5.35
N LYS A 196 -8.28 7.62 5.45
CA LYS A 196 -9.33 7.88 4.44
C LYS A 196 -9.56 9.39 4.25
N LEU A 197 -9.74 10.10 5.37
CA LEU A 197 -9.94 11.55 5.39
C LEU A 197 -8.76 12.28 4.72
N PHE A 198 -7.53 11.92 5.09
CA PHE A 198 -6.30 12.48 4.51
C PHE A 198 -6.23 12.25 3.00
N CYS A 199 -6.47 11.02 2.54
CA CYS A 199 -6.40 10.68 1.12
C CYS A 199 -7.44 11.41 0.27
N ILE A 200 -8.69 11.49 0.75
CA ILE A 200 -9.77 12.20 0.04
C ILE A 200 -9.50 13.70 0.04
N ASN A 201 -9.11 14.29 1.17
CA ASN A 201 -8.77 15.71 1.24
C ASN A 201 -7.62 16.04 0.27
N LYS A 202 -6.57 15.21 0.23
CA LYS A 202 -5.47 15.36 -0.72
C LYS A 202 -5.94 15.27 -2.19
N SER A 203 -6.81 14.31 -2.51
CA SER A 203 -7.42 14.18 -3.85
C SER A 203 -8.17 15.46 -4.25
N LEU A 204 -8.98 15.99 -3.33
CA LEU A 204 -9.77 17.21 -3.55
C LEU A 204 -8.91 18.46 -3.73
N LEU A 205 -7.82 18.59 -2.96
CA LEU A 205 -6.86 19.68 -3.13
C LEU A 205 -6.14 19.58 -4.48
N ASN A 206 -5.74 18.37 -4.88
CA ASN A 206 -5.13 18.15 -6.19
C ASN A 206 -6.10 18.50 -7.32
N ALA A 207 -7.37 18.11 -7.21
CA ALA A 207 -8.39 18.41 -8.22
C ALA A 207 -8.63 19.92 -8.40
N ILE A 208 -8.50 20.73 -7.33
CA ILE A 208 -8.54 22.20 -7.42
C ILE A 208 -7.35 22.72 -8.25
N ILE A 209 -6.16 22.16 -8.05
CA ILE A 209 -4.94 22.55 -8.77
C ILE A 209 -5.00 22.10 -10.24
N THR A 210 -5.47 20.88 -10.50
CA THR A 210 -5.54 20.30 -11.85
C THR A 210 -6.80 20.67 -12.62
N LEU A 211 -7.77 21.34 -11.98
CA LEU A 211 -9.09 21.69 -12.53
C LEU A 211 -9.88 20.46 -13.02
N GLU A 212 -9.70 19.32 -12.35
CA GLU A 212 -10.39 18.07 -12.66
C GLU A 212 -11.72 17.94 -11.89
N PRO A 213 -12.73 17.26 -12.47
CA PRO A 213 -13.98 16.98 -11.77
C PRO A 213 -13.72 16.09 -10.54
N CYS A 214 -14.37 16.41 -9.42
CA CYS A 214 -14.12 15.77 -8.11
C CYS A 214 -15.38 15.60 -7.25
N GLU A 215 -16.55 15.64 -7.86
CA GLU A 215 -17.87 15.59 -7.20
C GLU A 215 -18.05 14.30 -6.39
N THR A 216 -17.54 13.17 -6.90
CA THR A 216 -17.60 11.87 -6.21
C THR A 216 -16.78 11.87 -4.92
N ASP A 217 -15.54 12.37 -4.99
CA ASP A 217 -14.63 12.48 -3.84
C ASP A 217 -15.19 13.47 -2.82
N PHE A 218 -15.81 14.55 -3.29
CA PHE A 218 -16.41 15.56 -2.43
C PHE A 218 -17.64 15.03 -1.68
N GLU A 219 -18.54 14.31 -2.35
CA GLU A 219 -19.67 13.66 -1.67
C GLU A 219 -19.19 12.53 -0.73
N THR A 220 -18.08 11.87 -1.05
CA THR A 220 -17.46 10.89 -0.16
C THR A 220 -16.93 11.56 1.11
N LEU A 221 -16.24 12.69 1.00
CA LEU A 221 -15.80 13.51 2.14
C LEU A 221 -16.99 13.91 3.02
N ARG A 222 -18.02 14.49 2.40
CA ARG A 222 -19.24 14.92 3.11
C ARG A 222 -19.90 13.75 3.85
N THR A 223 -19.98 12.58 3.22
CA THR A 223 -20.55 11.37 3.84
C THR A 223 -19.69 10.88 5.01
N LEU A 224 -18.36 10.95 4.90
CA LEU A 224 -17.44 10.56 5.97
C LEU A 224 -17.59 11.47 7.19
N CYS A 225 -17.50 12.78 7.01
CA CYS A 225 -17.60 13.76 8.10
C CYS A 225 -19.00 13.79 8.74
N ASN A 226 -20.07 13.48 8.00
CA ASN A 226 -21.42 13.39 8.58
C ASN A 226 -21.66 12.08 9.36
N LYS A 227 -20.85 11.04 9.12
CA LYS A 227 -20.97 9.74 9.81
C LYS A 227 -20.11 9.66 11.06
N SER A 228 -19.04 10.46 11.18
CA SER A 228 -18.31 10.56 12.44
C SER A 228 -19.27 11.15 13.49
N LYS A 229 -19.56 10.37 14.54
CA LYS A 229 -20.47 10.78 15.62
C LYS A 229 -19.91 11.90 16.50
N SER A 230 -18.73 12.43 16.17
CA SER A 230 -18.06 13.51 16.87
C SER A 230 -18.14 14.78 16.04
N SER A 231 -18.52 15.86 16.72
CA SER A 231 -18.22 17.25 16.38
C SER A 231 -16.71 17.49 16.36
N ASP A 232 -15.95 16.67 15.62
CA ASP A 232 -14.50 16.78 15.58
C ASP A 232 -14.14 18.05 14.83
N LEU A 233 -13.40 18.92 15.52
CA LEU A 233 -13.06 20.24 15.03
C LEU A 233 -12.23 20.14 13.74
N GLU A 234 -11.38 19.11 13.65
CA GLU A 234 -10.52 18.83 12.50
C GLU A 234 -11.37 18.46 11.26
N ASP A 235 -12.32 17.54 11.40
CA ASP A 235 -13.23 17.11 10.32
C ASP A 235 -14.06 18.26 9.77
N ASN A 236 -14.66 19.05 10.67
CA ASN A 236 -15.47 20.20 10.31
C ASN A 236 -14.65 21.28 9.62
N THR A 237 -13.41 21.49 10.07
CA THR A 237 -12.46 22.43 9.46
C THR A 237 -12.11 22.01 8.04
N ILE A 238 -11.75 20.73 7.84
CA ILE A 238 -11.43 20.18 6.52
C ILE A 238 -12.63 20.35 5.57
N LEU A 239 -13.82 19.96 5.99
CA LEU A 239 -15.02 20.06 5.16
C LEU A 239 -15.39 21.53 4.86
N ALA A 240 -15.27 22.43 5.85
CA ALA A 240 -15.49 23.86 5.65
C ALA A 240 -14.52 24.47 4.64
N LEU A 241 -13.23 24.14 4.72
CA LEU A 241 -12.23 24.58 3.74
C LEU A 241 -12.59 24.09 2.33
N GLN A 242 -13.02 22.84 2.18
CA GLN A 242 -13.42 22.30 0.88
C GLN A 242 -14.69 22.96 0.32
N TYR A 243 -15.62 23.42 1.18
CA TYR A 243 -16.74 24.27 0.78
C TYR A 243 -16.27 25.66 0.34
N LEU A 244 -15.33 26.29 1.07
CA LEU A 244 -14.77 27.59 0.71
C LEU A 244 -14.09 27.56 -0.66
N TYR A 245 -13.24 26.56 -0.92
CA TYR A 245 -12.56 26.40 -2.21
C TYR A 245 -13.54 26.20 -3.39
N ARG A 246 -14.78 25.82 -3.11
CA ARG A 246 -15.86 25.62 -4.09
C ARG A 246 -16.91 26.73 -4.06
N ALA A 247 -16.61 27.87 -3.43
CA ALA A 247 -17.50 29.03 -3.29
C ALA A 247 -18.86 28.73 -2.62
N ARG A 248 -18.95 27.69 -1.79
CA ARG A 248 -20.13 27.32 -1.01
C ARG A 248 -20.08 27.95 0.38
N PHE A 249 -20.20 29.28 0.42
CA PHE A 249 -19.93 30.07 1.63
C PHE A 249 -20.95 29.86 2.75
N VAL A 250 -22.21 29.54 2.42
CA VAL A 250 -23.27 29.33 3.41
C VAL A 250 -23.00 28.05 4.20
N GLU A 251 -22.65 26.98 3.51
CA GLU A 251 -22.32 25.67 4.08
C GLU A 251 -21.02 25.73 4.89
N ALA A 252 -20.00 26.43 4.37
CA ALA A 252 -18.77 26.68 5.12
C ALA A 252 -19.05 27.43 6.43
N LYS A 253 -19.84 28.52 6.36
CA LYS A 253 -20.20 29.30 7.56
C LYS A 253 -20.93 28.45 8.60
N ALA A 254 -21.87 27.60 8.18
CA ALA A 254 -22.65 26.75 9.08
C ALA A 254 -21.78 25.75 9.87
N LEU A 255 -20.70 25.24 9.27
CA LEU A 255 -19.74 24.36 9.95
C LEU A 255 -18.82 25.13 10.90
N LEU A 256 -18.36 26.31 10.48
CA LEU A 256 -17.44 27.13 11.27
C LEU A 256 -18.11 27.90 12.42
N SER A 257 -19.41 28.18 12.32
CA SER A 257 -20.17 28.84 13.39
C SER A 257 -20.37 27.96 14.63
N ASN A 258 -20.17 26.64 14.50
CA ASN A 258 -20.22 25.69 15.61
C ASN A 258 -18.86 25.52 16.31
N THR A 259 -17.81 26.15 15.80
CA THR A 259 -16.43 26.00 16.29
C THR A 259 -15.96 27.30 16.93
N ASN A 260 -15.96 27.37 18.27
CA ASN A 260 -15.61 28.57 19.06
C ASN A 260 -14.12 29.00 18.98
N ASN A 261 -13.31 28.46 18.06
CA ASN A 261 -11.87 28.75 17.96
C ASN A 261 -11.45 28.97 16.49
N HIS A 262 -11.65 30.19 15.99
CA HIS A 262 -11.25 30.60 14.64
C HIS A 262 -9.72 30.66 14.43
N SER A 263 -8.93 30.66 15.52
CA SER A 263 -7.47 30.72 15.50
C SER A 263 -6.79 29.44 14.97
N GLN A 264 -7.52 28.33 14.85
CA GLN A 264 -6.99 27.06 14.32
C GLN A 264 -7.33 26.81 12.84
N LEU A 265 -8.11 27.69 12.21
CA LEU A 265 -8.51 27.57 10.80
C LEU A 265 -7.42 28.04 9.81
N LEU A 266 -6.43 28.76 10.32
CA LEU A 266 -5.29 29.26 9.55
C LEU A 266 -4.04 28.55 10.07
N LEU A 267 -3.45 27.73 9.20
CA LEU A 267 -2.13 27.08 9.31
C LEU A 267 -2.08 25.73 10.04
N HIS A 268 -2.13 24.65 9.25
CA HIS A 268 -1.20 23.51 9.31
C HIS A 268 -1.05 22.89 7.92
#